data_AF-A0A8D8B1U4-F1
#
_entry.id   AF-A0A8D8B1U4-F1
#
_cell.length_a   1.000
_cell.length_b   1.000
_cell.length_c   1.000
_cell.angle_alpha   90.00
_cell.angle_beta   90.00
_cell.angle_gamma   90.00
#
_symmetry.space_group_name_H-M   'P 1'
#
loop_
_entity.id
_entity.type
_entity.pdbx_description
1 polymer ?
#
loop_
_entity_poly.entity_id
_entity_poly.type
_entity_poly.pdbx_seq_one_letter_code
_entity_poly.pdbx_strand_id
1 'polypeptide(L)'
;DELIASAQTIWLIKTYPLLGVPFTVKESCALKGAPLTGGSLPRRSVKASVDGEAVANLRASGCIPLLVSNTPEYCLSWESYNHVTGRTLNPYDSRRTAGGSSGGEGALIGAGASLFGVGSDVAG
;
A
#
# COMPACT_ATOMS: atom_id res chain seq x y z
N ASP A 1 9.74 26.52 -21.78
CA ASP A 1 9.04 25.41 -22.46
C ASP A 1 7.57 25.72 -22.62
N GLU A 2 7.16 26.16 -23.82
CA GLU A 2 5.75 26.43 -24.15
C GLU A 2 4.86 25.18 -24.05
N LEU A 3 5.45 23.97 -24.11
CA LEU A 3 4.75 22.69 -23.90
C LEU A 3 4.23 22.49 -22.47
N ILE A 4 4.86 23.10 -21.47
CA ILE A 4 4.42 23.00 -20.06
C ILE A 4 3.28 24.01 -19.76
N ALA A 5 3.16 25.08 -20.55
CA ALA A 5 2.23 26.19 -20.30
C ALA A 5 0.87 26.04 -21.00
N SER A 6 0.56 24.89 -21.61
CA SER A 6 -0.73 24.69 -22.26
C SER A 6 -1.86 24.60 -21.21
N ALA A 7 -3.06 25.08 -21.57
CA ALA A 7 -4.25 24.95 -20.71
C ALA A 7 -4.54 23.48 -20.34
N GLN A 8 -4.19 22.56 -21.24
CA GLN A 8 -4.31 21.12 -21.03
C GLN A 8 -3.33 20.59 -19.98
N THR A 9 -2.09 21.08 -19.97
CA THR A 9 -1.09 20.75 -18.94
C THR A 9 -1.51 21.26 -17.57
N ILE A 10 -2.00 22.51 -17.49
CA ILE A 10 -2.52 23.10 -16.24
C ILE A 10 -3.73 22.32 -15.73
N TRP A 11 -4.64 21.92 -16.63
CA TRP A 11 -5.79 21.10 -16.28
C TRP A 11 -5.36 19.72 -15.75
N LEU A 12 -4.44 19.03 -16.43
CA LEU A 12 -3.89 17.73 -16.00
C LEU A 12 -3.27 17.81 -14.61
N ILE A 13 -2.43 18.83 -14.33
CA ILE A 13 -1.79 19.00 -13.02
C ILE A 13 -2.84 19.26 -11.92
N LYS A 14 -3.87 20.06 -12.21
CA LYS A 14 -4.94 20.34 -11.23
C LYS A 14 -5.84 19.15 -10.97
N THR A 15 -6.13 18.35 -11.99
CA THR A 15 -7.03 17.19 -11.89
C THR A 15 -6.31 15.96 -11.36
N TYR A 16 -5.07 15.73 -11.77
CA TYR A 16 -4.26 14.57 -11.44
C TYR A 16 -2.88 15.00 -10.91
N PRO A 17 -2.80 15.56 -9.70
CA PRO A 17 -1.55 16.12 -9.16
C PRO A 17 -0.46 15.07 -8.95
N LEU A 18 -0.80 13.77 -8.95
CA LEU A 18 0.13 12.65 -8.80
C LEU A 18 0.02 11.69 -9.99
N LEU A 19 -0.25 12.23 -11.18
CA LEU A 19 -0.39 11.43 -12.40
C LEU A 19 0.82 10.52 -12.64
N GLY A 20 0.55 9.22 -12.68
CA GLY A 20 1.57 8.20 -12.98
C GLY A 20 2.48 7.84 -11.81
N VAL A 21 2.29 8.42 -10.62
CA VAL A 21 3.13 8.10 -9.46
C VAL A 21 2.72 6.72 -8.91
N PRO A 22 3.63 5.72 -8.87
CA PRO A 22 3.33 4.40 -8.32
C PRO A 22 3.29 4.41 -6.79
N PHE A 23 2.43 3.59 -6.21
CA PHE A 23 2.35 3.40 -4.75
C PHE A 23 1.92 1.98 -4.35
N THR A 24 2.19 1.62 -3.10
CA THR A 24 1.77 0.34 -2.50
C THR A 24 0.71 0.55 -1.41
N VAL A 25 -0.05 -0.50 -1.11
CA VAL A 25 -1.19 -0.41 -0.18
C VAL A 25 -1.09 -1.53 0.85
N LYS A 26 -1.07 -1.23 2.14
CA LYS A 26 -1.20 -2.26 3.17
C LYS A 26 -2.51 -3.01 2.97
N GLU A 27 -2.50 -4.34 3.00
CA GLU A 27 -3.68 -5.17 2.70
C GLU A 27 -4.94 -4.70 3.47
N SER A 28 -4.79 -4.31 4.73
CA SER A 28 -5.89 -3.82 5.58
C SER A 28 -6.53 -2.50 5.12
N CYS A 29 -5.90 -1.76 4.21
CA CYS A 29 -6.38 -0.47 3.69
C CYS A 29 -7.26 -0.61 2.44
N ALA A 30 -7.50 -1.84 1.97
CA ALA A 30 -8.38 -2.20 0.86
C ALA A 30 -8.01 -1.59 -0.50
N LEU A 31 -7.59 -2.46 -1.43
CA LEU A 31 -7.41 -2.14 -2.85
C LEU A 31 -8.37 -3.02 -3.66
N LYS A 32 -9.28 -2.42 -4.41
CA LYS A 32 -10.35 -3.11 -5.15
C LYS A 32 -9.78 -4.25 -6.00
N GLY A 33 -10.33 -5.44 -5.85
CA GLY A 33 -9.93 -6.65 -6.56
C GLY A 33 -8.70 -7.37 -5.99
N ALA A 34 -7.96 -6.74 -5.08
CA ALA A 34 -6.85 -7.34 -4.35
C ALA A 34 -7.32 -8.09 -3.08
N PRO A 35 -6.49 -8.96 -2.51
CA PRO A 35 -6.76 -9.61 -1.23
C PRO A 35 -7.09 -8.60 -0.11
N LEU A 36 -8.06 -8.96 0.74
CA LEU A 36 -8.45 -8.23 1.95
C LEU A 36 -8.69 -9.25 3.07
N THR A 37 -7.67 -10.08 3.30
CA THR A 37 -7.73 -11.19 4.26
C THR A 37 -7.49 -10.68 5.68
N GLY A 38 -6.73 -9.60 5.83
CA GLY A 38 -6.27 -9.10 7.13
C GLY A 38 -5.36 -10.11 7.81
N GLY A 39 -4.58 -10.87 7.03
CA GLY A 39 -3.73 -11.96 7.52
C GLY A 39 -4.48 -13.17 8.12
N SER A 40 -5.81 -13.24 8.05
CA SER A 40 -6.59 -14.27 8.74
C SER A 40 -6.98 -15.44 7.83
N LEU A 41 -6.69 -16.67 8.26
CA LEU A 41 -6.96 -17.91 7.49
C LEU A 41 -8.43 -18.12 7.09
N PRO A 42 -9.43 -17.86 7.95
CA PRO A 42 -10.84 -17.92 7.57
C PRO A 42 -11.21 -16.93 6.45
N ARG A 43 -10.45 -15.85 6.31
CA ARG A 43 -10.67 -14.78 5.33
C ARG A 43 -9.76 -14.88 4.10
N ARG A 44 -8.98 -15.96 3.94
CA ARG A 44 -7.95 -16.09 2.88
C ARG A 44 -8.46 -15.87 1.44
N SER A 45 -9.74 -16.08 1.19
CA SER A 45 -10.38 -15.90 -0.13
C SER A 45 -11.09 -14.56 -0.29
N VAL A 46 -11.09 -13.70 0.74
CA VAL A 46 -11.74 -12.40 0.72
C VAL A 46 -10.91 -11.42 -0.11
N LYS A 47 -11.60 -10.72 -1.02
CA LYS A 47 -11.04 -9.63 -1.82
C LYS A 47 -11.81 -8.34 -1.54
N ALA A 48 -11.15 -7.21 -1.64
CA ALA A 48 -11.82 -5.92 -1.50
C ALA A 48 -12.76 -5.67 -2.70
N SER A 49 -14.01 -5.33 -2.42
CA SER A 49 -15.00 -4.97 -3.46
C SER A 49 -14.85 -3.51 -3.92
N VAL A 50 -14.30 -2.66 -3.05
CA VAL A 50 -14.06 -1.23 -3.26
C VAL A 50 -12.68 -0.85 -2.73
N ASP A 51 -12.16 0.27 -3.20
CA ASP A 51 -10.97 0.89 -2.62
C ASP A 51 -11.31 1.48 -1.25
N GLY A 52 -10.37 1.43 -0.30
CA GLY A 52 -10.46 2.26 0.90
C GLY A 52 -10.33 3.74 0.54
N GLU A 53 -10.86 4.63 1.38
CA GLU A 53 -10.99 6.06 1.06
C GLU A 53 -9.66 6.73 0.65
N ALA A 54 -8.59 6.45 1.39
CA ALA A 54 -7.25 6.97 1.05
C ALA A 54 -6.75 6.46 -0.31
N VAL A 55 -7.00 5.19 -0.62
CA VAL A 55 -6.63 4.57 -1.90
C VAL A 55 -7.46 5.15 -3.04
N ALA A 56 -8.77 5.37 -2.83
CA ALA A 56 -9.66 5.99 -3.80
C ALA A 56 -9.20 7.43 -4.13
N ASN A 57 -8.84 8.22 -3.13
CA ASN A 57 -8.32 9.58 -3.30
C ASN A 57 -6.99 9.61 -4.06
N LEU A 58 -6.06 8.69 -3.75
CA LEU A 58 -4.80 8.57 -4.47
C LEU A 58 -5.03 8.18 -5.94
N ARG A 59 -5.91 7.20 -6.21
CA ARG A 59 -6.28 6.83 -7.59
C ARG A 59 -6.93 7.99 -8.34
N ALA A 60 -7.83 8.72 -7.69
CA ALA A 60 -8.47 9.91 -8.27
C ALA A 60 -7.46 11.01 -8.61
N SER A 61 -6.37 11.11 -7.84
CA SER A 61 -5.26 12.04 -8.10
C SER A 61 -4.29 11.59 -9.20
N GLY A 62 -4.52 10.41 -9.81
CA GLY A 62 -3.71 9.86 -10.90
C GLY A 62 -2.63 8.87 -10.48
N CYS A 63 -2.54 8.51 -9.19
CA CYS A 63 -1.60 7.50 -8.71
C CYS A 63 -1.94 6.10 -9.24
N ILE A 64 -0.92 5.26 -9.37
CA ILE A 64 -1.04 3.88 -9.85
C ILE A 64 -0.72 2.91 -8.70
N PRO A 65 -1.71 2.18 -8.14
CA PRO A 65 -1.42 1.17 -7.13
C PRO A 65 -0.74 -0.04 -7.76
N LEU A 66 0.36 -0.49 -7.17
CA LEU A 66 1.15 -1.61 -7.68
C LEU A 66 0.70 -2.96 -7.12
N LEU A 67 0.51 -3.04 -5.80
CA LEU A 67 0.20 -4.28 -5.08
C LEU A 67 -0.36 -3.98 -3.69
N VAL A 68 -0.80 -5.04 -2.99
CA VAL A 68 -1.05 -5.00 -1.55
C VAL A 68 0.11 -5.61 -0.77
N SER A 69 0.58 -4.92 0.28
CA SER A 69 1.64 -5.42 1.15
C SER A 69 1.10 -6.19 2.35
N ASN A 70 1.99 -6.95 2.96
CA ASN A 70 1.67 -7.84 4.06
C ASN A 70 1.33 -7.08 5.37
N THR A 71 0.49 -7.69 6.19
CA THR A 71 0.08 -7.19 7.52
C THR A 71 0.03 -8.37 8.50
N PRO A 72 0.23 -8.17 9.82
CA PRO A 72 -0.13 -9.22 10.76
C PRO A 72 -1.62 -9.47 10.81
N GLU A 73 -2.00 -10.62 11.35
CA GLU A 73 -3.41 -11.00 11.52
C GLU A 73 -4.17 -9.90 12.28
N TYR A 74 -5.20 -9.36 11.65
CA TYR A 74 -6.03 -8.23 12.09
C TYR A 74 -5.27 -6.94 12.46
N CYS A 75 -4.02 -6.78 11.99
CA CYS A 75 -3.12 -5.69 12.36
C CYS A 75 -2.70 -5.69 13.85
N LEU A 76 -2.89 -6.80 14.58
CA LEU A 76 -2.71 -6.87 16.04
C LEU A 76 -1.33 -7.44 16.45
N SER A 77 -0.27 -7.08 15.73
CA SER A 77 1.10 -7.47 16.09
C SER A 77 2.13 -6.43 15.60
N TRP A 78 3.26 -6.39 16.30
CA TRP A 78 4.44 -5.57 15.98
C TRP A 78 5.38 -6.24 14.96
N GLU A 79 5.07 -7.45 14.51
CA GLU A 79 5.79 -8.14 13.45
C GLU A 79 4.80 -8.54 12.35
N SER A 80 5.12 -8.19 11.11
CA SER A 80 4.26 -8.43 9.94
C SER A 80 4.38 -9.88 9.46
N TYR A 81 3.81 -10.78 10.27
CA TYR A 81 3.66 -12.21 10.03
C TYR A 81 2.20 -12.62 10.13
N ASN A 82 1.78 -13.51 9.23
CA ASN A 82 0.50 -14.21 9.33
C ASN A 82 0.55 -15.57 8.61
N HIS A 83 -0.49 -16.38 8.78
CA HIS A 83 -0.58 -17.72 8.20
C HIS A 83 -1.03 -17.77 6.73
N VAL A 84 -1.47 -16.66 6.14
CA VAL A 84 -1.95 -16.58 4.74
C VAL A 84 -0.78 -16.34 3.78
N THR A 85 0.08 -15.37 4.08
CA THR A 85 1.19 -14.91 3.21
C THR A 85 2.57 -15.12 3.85
N GLY A 86 2.63 -15.53 5.11
CA GLY A 86 3.88 -15.75 5.84
C GLY A 86 4.46 -14.48 6.44
N ARG A 87 5.79 -14.50 6.65
CA ARG A 87 6.53 -13.42 7.33
C ARG A 87 7.17 -12.46 6.33
N THR A 88 7.00 -11.17 6.58
CA THR A 88 7.79 -10.11 5.93
C THR A 88 9.19 -10.05 6.53
N LEU A 89 10.22 -10.02 5.69
CA LEU A 89 11.61 -9.89 6.13
C LEU A 89 12.07 -8.43 6.04
N ASN A 90 12.92 -8.01 6.98
CA ASN A 90 13.55 -6.71 6.92
C ASN A 90 14.55 -6.66 5.75
N PRO A 91 14.47 -5.65 4.87
CA PRO A 91 15.31 -5.60 3.67
C PRO A 91 16.79 -5.33 3.96
N TYR A 92 17.13 -4.78 5.12
CA TYR A 92 18.52 -4.49 5.51
C TYR A 92 19.20 -5.66 6.22
N ASP A 93 18.44 -6.47 6.96
CA ASP A 93 18.94 -7.67 7.64
C ASP A 93 17.79 -8.65 7.89
N SER A 94 17.74 -9.75 7.14
CA SER A 94 16.66 -10.75 7.22
C SER A 94 16.58 -11.50 8.55
N ARG A 95 17.55 -11.31 9.46
CA ARG A 95 17.52 -11.83 10.84
C ARG A 95 16.74 -10.91 11.79
N ARG A 96 16.37 -9.70 11.35
CA ARG A 96 15.61 -8.71 12.12
C ARG A 96 14.16 -8.63 11.63
N THR A 97 13.28 -8.20 12.53
CA THR A 97 11.88 -7.92 12.19
C THR A 97 11.77 -6.78 11.18
N ALA A 98 10.80 -6.89 10.26
CA ALA A 98 10.38 -5.78 9.40
C ALA A 98 9.48 -4.76 10.14
N GLY A 99 9.16 -5.03 11.41
CA GLY A 99 8.18 -4.28 12.17
C GLY A 99 6.74 -4.63 11.82
N GLY A 100 5.82 -3.86 12.36
CA GLY A 100 4.39 -4.10 12.28
C GLY A 100 3.61 -3.01 13.00
N SER A 101 2.34 -2.83 12.70
CA SER A 101 1.57 -3.71 11.80
C SER A 101 1.77 -3.43 10.31
N SER A 102 2.43 -2.33 9.95
CA SER A 102 2.66 -1.92 8.55
C SER A 102 4.04 -2.32 8.01
N GLY A 103 4.63 -3.42 8.51
CA GLY A 103 6.00 -3.83 8.15
C GLY A 103 6.14 -4.29 6.70
N GLY A 104 5.07 -4.74 6.05
CA GLY A 104 5.03 -4.97 4.59
C GLY A 104 5.35 -3.70 3.80
N GLU A 105 4.67 -2.59 4.11
CA GLU A 105 4.94 -1.28 3.50
C GLU A 105 6.34 -0.79 3.85
N GLY A 106 6.73 -0.89 5.14
CA GLY A 106 8.06 -0.48 5.59
C GLY A 106 9.19 -1.24 4.86
N ALA A 107 9.02 -2.54 4.64
CA ALA A 107 9.99 -3.35 3.91
C ALA A 107 10.06 -2.98 2.42
N LEU A 108 8.93 -2.76 1.75
CA LEU A 108 8.89 -2.37 0.34
C LEU A 108 9.56 -1.01 0.10
N ILE A 109 9.24 -0.02 0.93
CA ILE A 109 9.84 1.31 0.85
C ILE A 109 11.33 1.24 1.22
N GLY A 110 11.67 0.52 2.30
CA GLY A 110 13.05 0.34 2.74
C GLY A 110 13.95 -0.38 1.71
N ALA A 111 13.37 -1.24 0.87
CA ALA A 111 14.07 -1.91 -0.22
C ALA A 111 14.15 -1.08 -1.53
N GLY A 112 13.51 0.10 -1.59
CA GLY A 112 13.37 0.87 -2.82
C GLY A 112 12.41 0.24 -3.85
N ALA A 113 11.57 -0.72 -3.43
CA ALA A 113 10.58 -1.36 -4.29
C ALA A 113 9.29 -0.54 -4.45
N SER A 114 9.10 0.48 -3.60
CA SER A 114 7.99 1.42 -3.68
C SER A 114 8.46 2.83 -3.33
N LEU A 115 7.92 3.84 -4.01
CA LEU A 115 8.22 5.26 -3.72
C LEU A 115 7.57 5.71 -2.41
N PHE A 116 6.32 5.30 -2.20
CA PHE A 116 5.55 5.52 -1.00
C PHE A 116 4.41 4.51 -0.91
N GLY A 117 3.73 4.45 0.23
CA GLY A 117 2.56 3.60 0.34
C GLY A 117 1.60 3.99 1.45
N VAL A 118 0.46 3.31 1.47
CA VAL A 118 -0.61 3.54 2.44
C VAL A 118 -0.51 2.52 3.55
N GLY A 119 -0.20 2.99 4.76
CA GLY A 119 -0.23 2.19 5.99
C GLY A 119 -1.49 2.46 6.82
N SER A 120 -1.55 1.81 7.98
CA SER A 120 -2.51 2.15 9.03
C SER A 120 -1.84 2.08 10.39
N ASP A 121 -2.35 2.88 11.32
CA ASP A 121 -1.87 2.96 12.70
C ASP A 121 -3.07 2.83 13.65
N VAL A 122 -2.86 2.06 14.71
CA VAL A 122 -3.77 1.91 15.86
C VAL A 122 -3.03 2.20 17.16
N ALA A 123 -1.77 1.76 17.27
CA ALA A 123 -0.95 1.92 18.46
C ALA A 123 0.55 2.13 18.15
N GLY A 124 0.92 2.36 16.90
CA GLY A 124 2.30 2.46 16.40
C GLY A 124 2.53 1.76 15.06
#